data_AF-E6X7R3-F1
#
_entry.id   AF-E6X7R3-F1
#
_cell.length_a   1.000
_cell.length_b   1.000
_cell.length_c   1.000
_cell.angle_alpha   90.00
_cell.angle_beta   90.00
_cell.angle_gamma   90.00
#
_symmetry.space_group_name_H-M   'P 1'
#
loop_
_entity.id
_entity.type
_entity.pdbx_description
1 polymer ?
#
loop_
_entity_poly.entity_id
_entity_poly.type
_entity_poly.pdbx_seq_one_letter_code
_entity_poly.pdbx_strand_id
1 'polypeptide(L)'
;MKTIYILFYLIPILTFCQIPDITGIAIDTSNYSSVRSKIKMESLAIKNDSTNVKYYYNRARLYTEIHDYKSALKDFNKSAKLYPNEYAIYYYRGAAYDRLGEFDKAILDFNKVLELKPELEWGYVDRGMMYFKIKEYAKAEIDFKKALELKPNWTLPLTNLGKVYGEQNKLDKAIEYYKAAINSDSKNYLAYQNLGYTYFSQKEYDLAIESYSKAINLFPKYYNAIRSRADAKKEKGDVDGFCNDVKLAAELGDLKAINYLKINNDCKL
;
A
#
# COMPACT_ATOMS: atom_id res chain seq x y z
N MET A 1 18.99 -6.85 26.44
CA MET A 1 18.94 -5.56 25.72
C MET A 1 17.78 -5.62 24.72
N LYS A 2 16.80 -4.73 24.84
CA LYS A 2 15.61 -4.68 23.98
C LYS A 2 16.00 -4.12 22.62
N THR A 3 16.05 -4.96 21.59
CA THR A 3 16.27 -4.51 20.21
C THR A 3 14.95 -3.92 19.68
N ILE A 4 14.93 -2.59 19.54
CA ILE A 4 13.83 -1.85 18.92
C ILE A 4 13.94 -2.08 17.41
N TYR A 5 13.02 -2.85 16.84
CA TYR A 5 12.89 -2.99 15.39
C TYR A 5 12.30 -1.69 14.82
N ILE A 6 13.16 -0.83 14.29
CA ILE A 6 12.74 0.30 13.46
C ILE A 6 12.37 -0.28 12.09
N LEU A 7 11.07 -0.48 11.87
CA LEU A 7 10.46 -0.78 10.57
C LEU A 7 10.70 0.39 9.62
N PHE A 8 11.77 0.31 8.82
CA PHE A 8 11.84 1.07 7.57
C PHE A 8 10.82 0.46 6.60
N TYR A 9 9.62 1.02 6.59
CA TYR A 9 8.66 0.83 5.50
C TYR A 9 9.27 1.42 4.22
N LEU A 10 10.00 0.61 3.46
CA LEU A 10 10.04 0.78 2.01
C LEU A 10 8.63 0.42 1.53
N ILE A 11 7.78 1.45 1.43
CA ILE A 11 6.42 1.37 0.90
C ILE A 11 6.51 0.76 -0.50
N PRO A 12 6.08 -0.50 -0.72
CA PRO A 12 5.75 -0.92 -2.06
C PRO A 12 4.54 -0.06 -2.46
N ILE A 13 4.66 0.58 -3.62
CA ILE A 13 3.63 1.37 -4.29
C ILE A 13 2.25 0.84 -3.92
N LEU A 14 1.53 1.56 -3.06
CA LEU A 14 0.11 1.33 -2.88
C LEU A 14 -0.50 1.65 -4.24
N THR A 15 -0.83 0.61 -4.97
CA THR A 15 -1.76 0.67 -6.08
C THR A 15 -3.06 1.24 -5.50
N PHE A 16 -3.27 2.54 -5.68
CA PHE A 16 -4.62 3.07 -5.73
C PHE A 16 -5.43 2.16 -6.65
N CYS A 17 -6.64 1.80 -6.27
CA CYS A 17 -7.56 1.12 -7.17
C CYS A 17 -7.62 2.00 -8.44
N GLN A 18 -7.16 1.45 -9.57
CA GLN A 18 -7.22 2.14 -10.85
C GLN A 18 -8.67 2.56 -11.06
N ILE A 19 -8.89 3.87 -11.07
CA ILE A 19 -10.07 4.43 -11.72
C ILE A 19 -9.95 3.97 -13.18
N PRO A 20 -10.99 3.39 -13.81
CA PRO A 20 -10.94 3.13 -15.25
C PRO A 20 -10.57 4.44 -15.96
N ASP A 21 -9.52 4.36 -16.76
CA ASP A 21 -8.88 5.47 -17.45
C ASP A 21 -9.89 6.48 -18.00
N ILE A 22 -9.71 7.75 -17.64
CA ILE A 22 -9.79 8.79 -18.66
C ILE A 22 -8.34 9.06 -19.04
N THR A 23 -7.91 8.32 -20.08
CA THR A 23 -6.63 8.34 -20.79
C THR A 23 -5.41 7.89 -19.99
N GLY A 24 -4.97 6.66 -20.29
CA GLY A 24 -3.73 6.09 -19.80
C GLY A 24 -2.52 6.91 -20.20
N ILE A 25 -1.58 7.04 -19.27
CA ILE A 25 -0.18 7.38 -19.55
C ILE A 25 0.67 6.53 -18.60
N ALA A 26 1.41 5.58 -19.19
CA ALA A 26 2.60 5.01 -18.59
C ALA A 26 3.62 6.14 -18.32
N ILE A 27 4.29 6.11 -17.17
CA ILE A 27 5.21 7.17 -16.73
C ILE A 27 6.44 7.17 -17.64
N ASP A 28 6.40 8.02 -18.65
CA ASP A 28 7.54 8.47 -19.44
C ASP A 28 8.19 9.66 -18.71
N THR A 29 9.48 9.58 -18.42
CA THR A 29 10.24 10.68 -17.78
C THR A 29 10.44 11.88 -18.70
N SER A 30 10.11 11.78 -19.99
CA SER A 30 9.92 12.94 -20.88
C SER A 30 8.74 13.85 -20.45
N ASN A 31 7.81 13.32 -19.64
CA ASN A 31 6.57 13.97 -19.26
C ASN A 31 6.74 15.01 -18.12
N TYR A 32 7.86 15.07 -17.41
CA TYR A 32 8.05 16.06 -16.32
C TYR A 32 8.10 17.51 -16.83
N SER A 33 8.74 17.74 -17.98
CA SER A 33 8.75 19.06 -18.63
C SER A 33 7.35 19.42 -19.15
N SER A 34 6.61 18.42 -19.64
CA SER A 34 5.20 18.53 -20.05
C SER A 34 4.27 18.85 -18.87
N VAL A 35 4.41 18.18 -17.72
CA VAL A 35 3.61 18.43 -16.51
C VAL A 35 3.86 19.83 -15.96
N ARG A 36 5.13 20.29 -15.88
CA ARG A 36 5.44 21.67 -15.48
C ARG A 36 4.85 22.71 -16.43
N SER A 37 4.79 22.42 -17.73
CA SER A 37 4.17 23.28 -18.72
C SER A 37 2.65 23.34 -18.55
N LYS A 38 2.00 22.20 -18.28
CA LYS A 38 0.57 22.13 -17.92
C LYS A 38 0.27 22.92 -16.64
N ILE A 39 1.10 22.82 -15.61
CA ILE A 39 0.96 23.62 -14.37
C ILE A 39 1.03 25.13 -14.68
N LYS A 40 1.92 25.56 -15.57
CA LYS A 40 1.99 26.97 -16.01
C LYS A 40 0.71 27.39 -16.73
N MET A 41 0.17 26.56 -17.63
CA MET A 41 -1.10 26.85 -18.31
C MET A 41 -2.26 27.00 -17.33
N GLU A 42 -2.42 26.07 -16.40
CA GLU A 42 -3.48 26.16 -15.38
C GLU A 42 -3.29 27.39 -14.48
N SER A 43 -2.04 27.77 -14.19
CA SER A 43 -1.75 28.99 -13.43
C SER A 43 -2.12 30.26 -14.17
N LEU A 44 -2.00 30.30 -15.49
CA LEU A 44 -2.47 31.41 -16.32
C LEU A 44 -4.00 31.42 -16.39
N ALA A 45 -4.63 30.25 -16.53
CA ALA A 45 -6.09 30.13 -16.52
C ALA A 45 -6.69 30.65 -15.21
N ILE A 46 -6.07 30.34 -14.07
CA ILE A 46 -6.47 30.87 -12.74
C ILE A 46 -6.34 32.39 -12.66
N LYS A 47 -5.31 32.98 -13.29
CA LYS A 47 -5.16 34.45 -13.32
C LYS A 47 -6.28 35.11 -14.13
N ASN A 48 -6.72 34.45 -15.21
CA ASN A 48 -7.78 34.95 -16.09
C ASN A 48 -9.17 34.75 -15.46
N ASP A 49 -9.41 33.61 -14.82
CA ASP A 49 -10.65 33.29 -14.11
C ASP A 49 -10.34 32.50 -12.83
N SER A 50 -10.36 33.22 -11.70
CA SER A 50 -10.06 32.66 -10.37
C SER A 50 -11.27 32.00 -9.69
N THR A 51 -12.43 31.98 -10.35
CA THR A 51 -13.66 31.37 -9.83
C THR A 51 -13.90 29.97 -10.36
N ASN A 52 -13.26 29.62 -11.48
CA ASN A 52 -13.40 28.31 -12.08
C ASN A 52 -12.61 27.24 -11.31
N VAL A 53 -13.36 26.37 -10.62
CA VAL A 53 -12.82 25.28 -9.80
C VAL A 53 -11.94 24.31 -10.59
N LYS A 54 -12.21 24.11 -11.89
CA LYS A 54 -11.51 23.12 -12.72
C LYS A 54 -10.01 23.39 -12.79
N TYR A 55 -9.61 24.66 -12.88
CA TYR A 55 -8.20 25.01 -13.01
C TYR A 55 -7.41 24.70 -11.74
N TYR A 56 -7.98 25.02 -10.56
CA TYR A 56 -7.37 24.65 -9.28
C TYR A 56 -7.31 23.13 -9.12
N TYR A 57 -8.41 22.44 -9.38
CA TYR A 57 -8.47 20.98 -9.26
C TYR A 57 -7.46 20.27 -10.18
N ASN A 58 -7.39 20.68 -11.45
CA ASN A 58 -6.43 20.12 -12.41
C ASN A 58 -4.98 20.41 -11.99
N ARG A 59 -4.68 21.65 -11.59
CA ARG A 59 -3.33 22.02 -11.13
C ARG A 59 -2.93 21.25 -9.88
N ALA A 60 -3.86 21.01 -8.96
CA ALA A 60 -3.63 20.19 -7.77
C ALA A 60 -3.27 18.74 -8.11
N ARG A 61 -3.96 18.13 -9.08
CA ARG A 61 -3.65 16.78 -9.58
C ARG A 61 -2.26 16.73 -10.21
N LEU A 62 -1.90 17.72 -11.03
CA LEU A 62 -0.55 17.82 -11.61
C LEU A 62 0.53 18.00 -10.54
N TYR A 63 0.26 18.77 -9.47
CA TYR A 63 1.16 18.86 -8.33
C TYR A 63 1.34 17.52 -7.61
N THR A 64 0.28 16.71 -7.52
CA THR A 64 0.34 15.37 -6.93
C THR A 64 1.18 14.41 -7.78
N GLU A 65 1.10 14.50 -9.11
CA GLU A 65 1.94 13.72 -10.04
C GLU A 65 3.44 13.97 -9.86
N ILE A 66 3.82 15.21 -9.52
CA ILE A 66 5.23 15.57 -9.23
C ILE A 66 5.57 15.52 -7.73
N HIS A 67 4.69 14.93 -6.92
CA HIS A 67 4.85 14.78 -5.46
C HIS A 67 4.95 16.10 -4.67
N ASP A 68 4.54 17.23 -5.25
CA ASP A 68 4.39 18.49 -4.51
C ASP A 68 3.02 18.53 -3.82
N TYR A 69 2.86 17.67 -2.82
CA TYR A 69 1.59 17.54 -2.09
C TYR A 69 1.20 18.83 -1.36
N LYS A 70 2.17 19.66 -0.94
CA LYS A 70 1.89 20.94 -0.28
C LYS A 70 1.21 21.93 -1.22
N SER A 71 1.70 22.05 -2.46
CA SER A 71 1.04 22.88 -3.47
C SER A 71 -0.30 22.28 -3.90
N ALA A 72 -0.38 20.94 -4.05
CA ALA A 72 -1.63 20.26 -4.34
C ALA A 72 -2.72 20.57 -3.30
N LEU A 73 -2.39 20.49 -2.00
CA LEU A 73 -3.32 20.78 -0.92
C LEU A 73 -3.84 22.23 -0.95
N LYS A 74 -3.00 23.21 -1.31
CA LYS A 74 -3.45 24.62 -1.44
C LYS A 74 -4.57 24.75 -2.48
N ASP A 75 -4.38 24.11 -3.63
CA ASP A 75 -5.34 24.16 -4.73
C ASP A 75 -6.57 23.30 -4.47
N PHE A 76 -6.42 22.11 -3.88
CA PHE A 76 -7.58 21.32 -3.43
C PHE A 76 -8.39 22.04 -2.36
N ASN A 77 -7.75 22.76 -1.43
CA ASN A 77 -8.45 23.58 -0.44
C ASN A 77 -9.24 24.72 -1.09
N LYS A 78 -8.69 25.37 -2.11
CA LYS A 78 -9.42 26.37 -2.88
C LYS A 78 -10.59 25.73 -3.65
N SER A 79 -10.36 24.57 -4.25
CA SER A 79 -11.38 23.82 -4.99
C SER A 79 -12.55 23.41 -4.10
N ALA A 80 -12.27 22.87 -2.91
CA ALA A 80 -13.28 22.45 -1.93
C ALA A 80 -14.11 23.62 -1.41
N LYS A 81 -13.55 24.84 -1.34
CA LYS A 81 -14.29 26.05 -0.99
C LYS A 81 -15.22 26.52 -2.10
N LEU A 82 -14.79 26.41 -3.36
CA LEU A 82 -15.57 26.82 -4.53
C LEU A 82 -16.68 25.82 -4.86
N TYR A 83 -16.45 24.54 -4.63
CA TYR A 83 -17.36 23.47 -5.02
C TYR A 83 -17.41 22.36 -3.95
N PRO A 84 -18.14 22.59 -2.83
CA PRO A 84 -18.09 21.74 -1.64
C PRO A 84 -18.83 20.40 -1.75
N ASN A 85 -19.55 20.16 -2.85
CA ASN A 85 -20.35 18.95 -3.05
C ASN A 85 -19.75 17.99 -4.09
N GLU A 86 -18.48 18.17 -4.45
CA GLU A 86 -17.75 17.28 -5.36
C GLU A 86 -16.82 16.34 -4.59
N TYR A 87 -17.22 15.08 -4.49
CA TYR A 87 -16.49 14.07 -3.73
C TYR A 87 -15.07 13.87 -4.27
N ALA A 88 -14.83 14.03 -5.57
CA ALA A 88 -13.50 13.82 -6.15
C ALA A 88 -12.46 14.79 -5.54
N ILE A 89 -12.85 16.03 -5.24
CA ILE A 89 -11.96 17.01 -4.61
C ILE A 89 -11.50 16.52 -3.24
N TYR A 90 -12.44 16.05 -2.41
CA TYR A 90 -12.12 15.52 -1.09
C TYR A 90 -11.31 14.22 -1.18
N TYR A 91 -11.62 13.35 -2.14
CA TYR A 91 -10.86 12.12 -2.35
C TYR A 91 -9.38 12.41 -2.63
N TYR A 92 -9.08 13.25 -3.63
CA TYR A 92 -7.69 13.55 -3.98
C TYR A 92 -6.98 14.38 -2.90
N ARG A 93 -7.70 15.24 -2.17
CA ARG A 93 -7.15 15.96 -1.02
C ARG A 93 -6.81 15.01 0.13
N GLY A 94 -7.69 14.07 0.44
CA GLY A 94 -7.46 13.01 1.44
C GLY A 94 -6.26 12.13 1.06
N ALA A 95 -6.12 11.76 -0.21
CA ALA A 95 -4.96 11.07 -0.73
C ALA A 95 -3.65 11.88 -0.58
N ALA A 96 -3.70 13.20 -0.81
CA ALA A 96 -2.54 14.07 -0.58
C ALA A 96 -2.18 14.18 0.92
N TYR A 97 -3.17 14.25 1.81
CA TYR A 97 -2.94 14.19 3.27
C TYR A 97 -2.32 12.86 3.69
N ASP A 98 -2.79 11.73 3.15
CA ASP A 98 -2.19 10.41 3.38
C ASP A 98 -0.70 10.40 3.00
N ARG A 99 -0.35 10.93 1.83
CA ARG A 99 1.04 11.00 1.36
C ARG A 99 1.94 11.89 2.24
N LEU A 100 1.36 12.82 2.98
CA LEU A 100 2.06 13.66 3.95
C LEU A 100 2.05 13.08 5.38
N GLY A 101 1.38 11.95 5.62
CA GLY A 101 1.23 11.36 6.94
C GLY A 101 0.19 12.05 7.83
N GLU A 102 -0.62 12.96 7.27
CA GLU A 102 -1.67 13.69 7.98
C GLU A 102 -2.97 12.87 8.03
N PHE A 103 -2.92 11.68 8.65
CA PHE A 103 -3.98 10.67 8.55
C PHE A 103 -5.34 11.13 9.08
N ASP A 104 -5.39 11.92 10.16
CA ASP A 104 -6.65 12.44 10.70
C ASP A 104 -7.38 13.34 9.70
N LYS A 105 -6.63 14.16 8.94
CA LYS A 105 -7.21 15.01 7.89
C LYS A 105 -7.66 14.18 6.69
N ALA A 106 -6.91 13.15 6.33
CA ALA A 106 -7.31 12.20 5.31
C ALA A 106 -8.63 11.49 5.68
N ILE A 107 -8.80 11.08 6.94
CA ILE A 107 -10.05 10.49 7.45
C ILE A 107 -11.22 11.46 7.31
N LEU A 108 -11.05 12.74 7.68
CA LEU A 108 -12.10 13.75 7.53
C LEU A 108 -12.52 13.92 6.05
N ASP A 109 -11.56 13.92 5.14
CA ASP A 109 -11.84 14.02 3.71
C ASP A 109 -12.53 12.77 3.17
N PHE A 110 -12.08 11.57 3.54
CA PHE A 110 -12.76 10.33 3.14
C PHE A 110 -14.15 10.17 3.79
N ASN A 111 -14.37 10.73 4.98
CA ASN A 111 -15.72 10.85 5.55
C ASN A 111 -16.61 11.69 4.63
N LYS A 112 -16.12 12.83 4.13
CA LYS A 112 -16.88 13.67 3.21
C LYS A 112 -17.14 12.98 1.87
N VAL A 113 -16.19 12.20 1.37
CA VAL A 113 -16.38 11.35 0.16
C VAL A 113 -17.56 10.40 0.37
N LEU A 114 -17.57 9.68 1.49
CA LEU A 114 -18.60 8.68 1.79
C LEU A 114 -19.95 9.30 2.20
N GLU A 115 -19.96 10.52 2.73
CA GLU A 115 -21.18 11.31 2.93
C GLU A 115 -21.84 11.67 1.58
N LEU A 116 -21.03 12.13 0.61
CA LEU A 116 -21.52 12.53 -0.72
C LEU A 116 -21.84 11.33 -1.61
N LYS A 117 -21.13 10.21 -1.43
CA LYS A 117 -21.22 9.01 -2.26
C LYS A 117 -21.03 7.73 -1.40
N PRO A 118 -22.10 7.29 -0.70
CA PRO A 118 -22.02 6.20 0.27
C PRO A 118 -21.77 4.81 -0.34
N GLU A 119 -21.97 4.66 -1.66
CA GLU A 119 -21.79 3.40 -2.40
C GLU A 119 -20.38 3.26 -3.01
N LEU A 120 -19.45 4.17 -2.72
CA LEU A 120 -18.06 4.08 -3.21
C LEU A 120 -17.26 3.10 -2.37
N GLU A 121 -17.12 1.88 -2.87
CA GLU A 121 -16.43 0.78 -2.19
C GLU A 121 -14.97 1.13 -1.86
N TRP A 122 -14.29 1.84 -2.76
CA TRP A 122 -12.89 2.25 -2.56
C TRP A 122 -12.74 3.35 -1.52
N GLY A 123 -13.76 4.20 -1.31
CA GLY A 123 -13.74 5.21 -0.25
C GLY A 123 -13.65 4.57 1.14
N TYR A 124 -14.34 3.45 1.34
CA TYR A 124 -14.21 2.65 2.57
C TYR A 124 -12.83 2.01 2.69
N VAL A 125 -12.26 1.48 1.60
CA VAL A 125 -10.89 0.91 1.67
C VAL A 125 -9.86 1.97 2.06
N ASP A 126 -9.91 3.16 1.47
CA ASP A 126 -8.94 4.20 1.74
C ASP A 126 -9.10 4.77 3.16
N ARG A 127 -10.34 4.98 3.62
CA ARG A 127 -10.58 5.38 5.02
C ARG A 127 -10.19 4.29 6.02
N GLY A 128 -10.53 3.03 5.74
CA GLY A 128 -10.14 1.87 6.54
C GLY A 128 -8.62 1.74 6.65
N MET A 129 -7.89 2.04 5.57
CA MET A 129 -6.43 2.09 5.60
C MET A 129 -5.90 3.23 6.50
N MET A 130 -6.56 4.39 6.52
CA MET A 130 -6.16 5.46 7.45
C MET A 130 -6.40 5.05 8.90
N TYR A 131 -7.56 4.46 9.21
CA TYR A 131 -7.83 3.89 10.54
C TYR A 131 -6.79 2.83 10.93
N PHE A 132 -6.38 1.96 10.00
CA PHE A 132 -5.30 1.01 10.24
C PHE A 132 -3.98 1.70 10.60
N LYS A 133 -3.59 2.75 9.87
CA LYS A 133 -2.34 3.50 10.14
C LYS A 133 -2.32 4.17 11.51
N ILE A 134 -3.46 4.62 12.00
CA ILE A 134 -3.61 5.18 13.35
C ILE A 134 -3.98 4.13 14.41
N LYS A 135 -3.92 2.83 14.07
CA LYS A 135 -4.21 1.68 14.95
C LYS A 135 -5.64 1.59 15.48
N GLU A 136 -6.58 2.27 14.83
CA GLU A 136 -8.03 2.18 15.07
C GLU A 136 -8.59 0.94 14.36
N TYR A 137 -8.09 -0.24 14.74
CA TYR A 137 -8.33 -1.50 14.03
C TYR A 137 -9.82 -1.88 13.94
N ALA A 138 -10.63 -1.56 14.95
CA ALA A 138 -12.07 -1.82 14.93
C ALA A 138 -12.79 -1.01 13.84
N LYS A 139 -12.40 0.26 13.64
CA LYS A 139 -12.96 1.10 12.58
C LYS A 139 -12.48 0.66 11.20
N ALA A 140 -11.20 0.28 11.09
CA ALA A 140 -10.64 -0.29 9.86
C ALA A 140 -11.38 -1.57 9.44
N GLU A 141 -11.67 -2.46 10.38
CA GLU A 141 -12.43 -3.69 10.13
C GLU A 141 -13.82 -3.41 9.57
N ILE A 142 -14.56 -2.47 10.17
CA ILE A 142 -15.90 -2.05 9.71
C ILE A 142 -15.84 -1.56 8.27
N ASP A 143 -14.89 -0.67 7.96
CA ASP A 143 -14.75 -0.10 6.63
C ASP A 143 -14.36 -1.15 5.58
N PHE A 144 -13.39 -2.03 5.86
CA PHE A 144 -13.03 -3.08 4.91
C PHE A 144 -14.16 -4.10 4.69
N LYS A 145 -14.93 -4.43 5.73
CA LYS A 145 -16.13 -5.26 5.58
C LYS A 145 -17.19 -4.56 4.74
N LYS A 146 -17.41 -3.26 4.94
CA LYS A 146 -18.34 -2.49 4.13
C LYS A 146 -17.93 -2.45 2.65
N ALA A 147 -16.64 -2.30 2.36
CA ALA A 147 -16.12 -2.41 1.00
C ALA A 147 -16.41 -3.79 0.36
N LEU A 148 -16.34 -4.87 1.15
CA LEU A 148 -16.64 -6.23 0.69
C LEU A 148 -18.14 -6.53 0.56
N GLU A 149 -19.00 -5.87 1.35
CA GLU A 149 -20.44 -5.90 1.13
C GLU A 149 -20.81 -5.29 -0.23
N LEU A 150 -20.18 -4.16 -0.59
CA LEU A 150 -20.42 -3.46 -1.86
C LEU A 150 -19.76 -4.17 -3.05
N LYS A 151 -18.57 -4.73 -2.83
CA LYS A 151 -17.80 -5.46 -3.85
C LYS A 151 -17.25 -6.76 -3.27
N PRO A 152 -18.02 -7.86 -3.37
CA PRO A 152 -17.59 -9.17 -2.92
C PRO A 152 -16.32 -9.64 -3.63
N ASN A 153 -15.52 -10.48 -2.97
CA ASN A 153 -14.27 -11.03 -3.51
C ASN A 153 -13.32 -9.94 -4.02
N TRP A 154 -13.18 -8.85 -3.28
CA TRP A 154 -12.17 -7.84 -3.59
C TRP A 154 -10.90 -8.11 -2.80
N THR A 155 -9.84 -8.50 -3.52
CA THR A 155 -8.55 -8.91 -2.96
C THR A 155 -7.94 -7.90 -1.98
N LEU A 156 -8.04 -6.60 -2.25
CA LEU A 156 -7.40 -5.56 -1.45
C LEU A 156 -7.96 -5.46 -0.01
N PRO A 157 -9.28 -5.24 0.20
CA PRO A 157 -9.86 -5.25 1.54
C PRO A 157 -9.72 -6.60 2.25
N LEU A 158 -9.77 -7.75 1.55
CA LEU A 158 -9.51 -9.06 2.16
C LEU A 158 -8.08 -9.13 2.73
N THR A 159 -7.09 -8.70 1.94
CA THR A 159 -5.68 -8.66 2.39
C THR A 159 -5.52 -7.71 3.59
N ASN A 160 -6.21 -6.57 3.60
CA ASN A 160 -6.13 -5.62 4.70
C ASN A 160 -6.87 -6.09 5.96
N LEU A 161 -7.98 -6.83 5.85
CA LEU A 161 -8.60 -7.51 6.98
C LEU A 161 -7.66 -8.53 7.60
N GLY A 162 -6.94 -9.31 6.77
CA GLY A 162 -5.90 -10.21 7.25
C GLY A 162 -4.85 -9.47 8.10
N LYS A 163 -4.42 -8.28 7.66
CA LYS A 163 -3.48 -7.44 8.44
C LYS A 163 -4.08 -6.94 9.74
N VAL A 164 -5.33 -6.43 9.70
CA VAL A 164 -6.06 -5.98 10.90
C VAL A 164 -6.10 -7.08 11.95
N TYR A 165 -6.47 -8.31 11.57
CA TYR A 165 -6.53 -9.43 12.50
C TYR A 165 -5.14 -9.89 12.97
N GLY A 166 -4.13 -9.82 12.10
CA GLY A 166 -2.73 -10.10 12.46
C GLY A 166 -2.21 -9.15 13.54
N GLU A 167 -2.42 -7.83 13.38
CA GLU A 167 -2.05 -6.81 14.37
C GLU A 167 -2.79 -6.97 15.71
N GLN A 168 -4.01 -7.54 15.68
CA GLN A 168 -4.76 -7.89 16.87
C GLN A 168 -4.36 -9.25 17.48
N ASN A 169 -3.32 -9.91 16.94
CA ASN A 169 -2.89 -11.27 17.31
C ASN A 169 -3.99 -12.35 17.17
N LYS A 170 -4.98 -12.13 16.29
CA LYS A 170 -6.04 -13.07 15.95
C LYS A 170 -5.63 -13.85 14.69
N LEU A 171 -4.60 -14.67 14.84
CA LEU A 171 -3.86 -15.28 13.71
C LEU A 171 -4.74 -16.19 12.83
N ASP A 172 -5.67 -16.97 13.41
CA ASP A 172 -6.56 -17.84 12.64
C ASP A 172 -7.49 -17.06 11.70
N LYS A 173 -8.04 -15.93 12.18
CA LYS A 173 -8.84 -15.03 11.35
C LYS A 173 -8.00 -14.37 10.27
N ALA A 174 -6.76 -13.99 10.59
CA ALA A 174 -5.85 -13.44 9.60
C ALA A 174 -5.59 -14.44 8.46
N ILE A 175 -5.35 -15.71 8.80
CA ILE A 175 -5.19 -16.81 7.83
C ILE A 175 -6.44 -16.97 6.95
N GLU A 176 -7.63 -16.97 7.55
CA GLU A 176 -8.90 -17.06 6.81
C GLU A 176 -9.00 -15.95 5.74
N TYR A 177 -8.75 -14.70 6.12
CA TYR A 177 -8.82 -13.58 5.18
C TYR A 177 -7.70 -13.57 4.13
N TYR A 178 -6.48 -13.98 4.48
CA TYR A 178 -5.42 -14.13 3.48
C TYR A 178 -5.72 -15.26 2.49
N LYS A 179 -6.27 -16.40 2.94
CA LYS A 179 -6.74 -17.47 2.05
C LYS A 179 -7.87 -17.00 1.15
N ALA A 180 -8.84 -16.25 1.68
CA ALA A 180 -9.89 -15.65 0.87
C ALA A 180 -9.33 -14.67 -0.18
N ALA A 181 -8.34 -13.84 0.18
CA ALA A 181 -7.66 -12.95 -0.77
C ALA A 181 -6.93 -13.73 -1.88
N ILE A 182 -6.28 -14.85 -1.54
CA ILE A 182 -5.60 -15.74 -2.49
C ILE A 182 -6.61 -16.45 -3.41
N ASN A 183 -7.74 -16.90 -2.87
CA ASN A 183 -8.81 -17.50 -3.66
C ASN A 183 -9.40 -16.50 -4.66
N SER A 184 -9.49 -15.23 -4.26
CA SER A 184 -9.95 -14.13 -5.11
C SER A 184 -8.94 -13.75 -6.19
N ASP A 185 -7.64 -13.74 -5.87
CA ASP A 185 -6.55 -13.49 -6.80
C ASP A 185 -5.34 -14.36 -6.45
N SER A 186 -5.19 -15.46 -7.19
CA SER A 186 -4.11 -16.43 -6.97
C SER A 186 -2.73 -15.91 -7.33
N LYS A 187 -2.62 -14.71 -7.94
CA LYS A 187 -1.35 -14.04 -8.24
C LYS A 187 -0.96 -13.01 -7.19
N ASN A 188 -1.75 -12.83 -6.14
CA ASN A 188 -1.43 -11.89 -5.07
C ASN A 188 -0.29 -12.41 -4.17
N TYR A 189 0.94 -12.16 -4.59
CA TYR A 189 2.15 -12.54 -3.85
C TYR A 189 2.22 -11.88 -2.45
N LEU A 190 1.59 -10.72 -2.24
CA LEU A 190 1.55 -10.07 -0.92
C LEU A 190 0.65 -10.82 0.06
N ALA A 191 -0.46 -11.40 -0.40
CA ALA A 191 -1.30 -12.24 0.44
C ALA A 191 -0.57 -13.53 0.86
N TYR A 192 0.15 -14.18 -0.07
CA TYR A 192 1.02 -15.32 0.27
C TYR A 192 2.12 -14.93 1.27
N GLN A 193 2.74 -13.76 1.10
CA GLN A 193 3.74 -13.28 2.05
C GLN A 193 3.17 -13.11 3.46
N ASN A 194 2.03 -12.44 3.58
CA ASN A 194 1.43 -12.19 4.89
C ASN A 194 0.85 -13.48 5.51
N LEU A 195 0.36 -14.41 4.69
CA LEU A 195 -0.01 -15.74 5.14
C LEU A 195 1.21 -16.48 5.71
N GLY A 196 2.35 -16.42 5.02
CA GLY A 196 3.61 -16.99 5.51
C GLY A 196 4.07 -16.37 6.83
N TYR A 197 3.95 -15.03 6.98
CA TYR A 197 4.22 -14.36 8.25
C TYR A 197 3.31 -14.85 9.37
N THR A 198 2.03 -15.05 9.07
CA THR A 198 1.06 -15.48 10.06
C THR A 198 1.33 -16.90 10.54
N TYR A 199 1.63 -17.83 9.62
CA TYR A 199 2.06 -19.19 9.98
C TYR A 199 3.38 -19.20 10.75
N PHE A 200 4.35 -18.37 10.36
CA PHE A 200 5.61 -18.23 11.10
C PHE A 200 5.36 -17.78 12.55
N SER A 201 4.45 -16.83 12.77
CA SER A 201 4.05 -16.41 14.13
C SER A 201 3.36 -17.53 14.93
N GLN A 202 2.68 -18.46 14.27
CA GLN A 202 2.14 -19.68 14.89
C GLN A 202 3.18 -20.80 15.07
N LYS A 203 4.44 -20.58 14.65
CA LYS A 203 5.51 -21.59 14.59
C LYS A 203 5.24 -22.75 13.63
N GLU A 204 4.29 -22.57 12.71
CA GLU A 204 3.97 -23.49 11.62
C GLU A 204 4.96 -23.27 10.47
N TYR A 205 6.23 -23.58 10.70
CA TYR A 205 7.32 -23.19 9.80
C TYR A 205 7.21 -23.82 8.41
N ASP A 206 6.67 -25.04 8.30
CA ASP A 206 6.46 -25.69 7.01
C ASP A 206 5.45 -24.94 6.14
N LEU A 207 4.30 -24.57 6.71
CA LEU A 207 3.28 -23.78 6.04
C LEU A 207 3.78 -22.36 5.70
N ALA A 208 4.61 -21.79 6.57
CA ALA A 208 5.26 -20.51 6.30
C ALA A 208 6.20 -20.60 5.09
N ILE A 209 7.08 -21.61 5.04
CA ILE A 209 8.02 -21.84 3.94
C ILE A 209 7.28 -22.07 2.62
N GLU A 210 6.19 -22.85 2.63
CA GLU A 210 5.35 -23.06 1.45
C GLU A 210 4.77 -21.73 0.94
N SER A 211 4.17 -20.95 1.85
CA SER A 211 3.53 -19.67 1.52
C SER A 211 4.55 -18.67 0.95
N TYR A 212 5.72 -18.54 1.58
CA TYR A 212 6.79 -17.69 1.05
C TYR A 212 7.30 -18.18 -0.31
N SER A 213 7.40 -19.50 -0.52
CA SER A 213 7.81 -20.06 -1.81
C SER A 213 6.81 -19.72 -2.92
N LYS A 214 5.51 -19.74 -2.64
CA LYS A 214 4.48 -19.26 -3.59
C LYS A 214 4.66 -17.77 -3.90
N ALA A 215 4.92 -16.93 -2.89
CA ALA A 215 5.18 -15.51 -3.11
C ALA A 215 6.42 -15.26 -3.99
N ILE A 216 7.52 -16.00 -3.76
CA ILE A 216 8.76 -15.92 -4.55
C ILE A 216 8.52 -16.38 -5.99
N ASN A 217 7.77 -17.47 -6.20
CA ASN A 217 7.48 -17.96 -7.55
C ASN A 217 6.66 -16.94 -8.36
N LEU A 218 5.76 -16.21 -7.71
CA LEU A 218 4.96 -15.15 -8.35
C LEU A 218 5.77 -13.86 -8.56
N PHE A 219 6.69 -13.53 -7.65
CA PHE A 219 7.57 -12.37 -7.77
C PHE A 219 9.01 -12.71 -7.35
N PRO A 220 9.85 -13.21 -8.30
CA PRO A 220 11.17 -13.77 -7.96
C PRO A 220 12.15 -12.79 -7.28
N LYS A 221 12.07 -11.49 -7.59
CA LYS A 221 12.92 -10.46 -6.96
C LYS A 221 12.30 -9.88 -5.67
N TYR A 222 11.42 -10.64 -5.01
CA TYR A 222 10.83 -10.21 -3.74
C TYR A 222 11.71 -10.57 -2.55
N TYR A 223 12.71 -9.72 -2.28
CA TYR A 223 13.72 -9.98 -1.23
C TYR A 223 13.11 -10.21 0.15
N ASN A 224 11.96 -9.59 0.46
CA ASN A 224 11.26 -9.82 1.74
C ASN A 224 10.82 -11.28 1.89
N ALA A 225 10.22 -11.88 0.87
CA ALA A 225 9.80 -13.28 0.92
C ALA A 225 10.99 -14.23 1.04
N ILE A 226 12.06 -13.98 0.29
CA ILE A 226 13.27 -14.83 0.33
C ILE A 226 13.87 -14.82 1.73
N ARG A 227 14.03 -13.63 2.33
CA ARG A 227 14.55 -13.51 3.71
C ARG A 227 13.64 -14.19 4.73
N SER A 228 12.33 -13.97 4.64
CA SER A 228 11.39 -14.57 5.58
C SER A 228 11.30 -16.09 5.42
N ARG A 229 11.52 -16.63 4.22
CA ARG A 229 11.69 -18.07 4.01
C ARG A 229 13.00 -18.58 4.62
N ALA A 230 14.09 -17.83 4.48
CA ALA A 230 15.36 -18.15 5.12
C ALA A 230 15.20 -18.22 6.66
N ASP A 231 14.56 -17.20 7.25
CA ASP A 231 14.29 -17.15 8.70
C ASP A 231 13.43 -18.34 9.15
N ALA A 232 12.38 -18.68 8.41
CA ALA A 232 11.54 -19.85 8.69
C ALA A 232 12.32 -21.17 8.63
N LYS A 233 13.20 -21.34 7.63
CA LYS A 233 14.07 -22.53 7.53
C LYS A 233 15.07 -22.61 8.67
N LYS A 234 15.65 -21.47 9.07
CA LYS A 234 16.57 -21.40 10.20
C LYS A 234 15.88 -21.81 11.52
N GLU A 235 14.69 -21.29 11.80
CA GLU A 235 13.91 -21.67 12.99
C GLU A 235 13.47 -23.13 12.97
N LYS A 236 13.28 -23.71 11.78
CA LYS A 236 13.03 -25.15 11.60
C LYS A 236 14.31 -26.01 11.79
N GLY A 237 15.50 -25.40 11.84
CA GLY A 237 16.78 -26.11 11.88
C GLY A 237 17.33 -26.52 10.51
N ASP A 238 16.72 -26.07 9.41
CA ASP A 238 17.21 -26.26 8.03
C ASP A 238 18.27 -25.19 7.71
N VAL A 239 19.49 -25.44 8.18
CA VAL A 239 20.64 -24.53 8.02
C VAL A 239 21.04 -24.42 6.54
N ASP A 240 21.03 -25.52 5.79
CA ASP A 240 21.37 -25.54 4.37
C ASP A 240 20.37 -24.72 3.56
N GLY A 241 19.07 -24.90 3.82
CA GLY A 241 18.02 -24.16 3.17
C GLY A 241 18.04 -22.67 3.50
N PHE A 242 18.39 -22.30 4.74
CA PHE A 242 18.65 -20.90 5.12
C PHE A 242 19.79 -20.30 4.28
N CYS A 243 20.94 -20.97 4.24
CA CYS A 243 22.09 -20.49 3.48
C CYS A 243 21.82 -20.40 1.98
N ASN A 244 21.04 -21.32 1.41
CA ASN A 244 20.60 -21.28 0.02
C ASN A 244 19.74 -20.04 -0.28
N ASP A 245 18.80 -19.69 0.61
CA ASP A 245 17.97 -18.50 0.43
C ASP A 245 18.77 -17.20 0.61
N VAL A 246 19.75 -17.17 1.52
CA VAL A 246 20.67 -16.02 1.68
C VAL A 246 21.51 -15.82 0.42
N LYS A 247 22.06 -16.90 -0.16
CA LYS A 247 22.82 -16.84 -1.42
C LYS A 247 21.94 -16.36 -2.57
N LEU A 248 20.74 -16.93 -2.73
CA LEU A 248 19.77 -16.51 -3.73
C LEU A 248 19.42 -15.01 -3.60
N ALA A 249 19.14 -14.53 -2.39
CA ALA A 249 18.84 -13.12 -2.16
C ALA A 249 20.02 -12.21 -2.55
N ALA A 250 21.25 -12.62 -2.25
CA ALA A 250 22.46 -11.87 -2.61
C ALA A 250 22.70 -11.85 -4.13
N GLU A 251 22.53 -12.98 -4.82
CA GLU A 251 22.60 -13.09 -6.28
C GLU A 251 21.58 -12.19 -6.98
N LEU A 252 20.39 -12.06 -6.41
CA LEU A 252 19.34 -11.18 -6.91
C LEU A 252 19.55 -9.70 -6.56
N GLY A 253 20.57 -9.37 -5.75
CA GLY A 253 20.96 -7.99 -5.42
C GLY A 253 20.48 -7.46 -4.07
N ASP A 254 19.99 -8.31 -3.15
CA ASP A 254 19.64 -7.85 -1.79
C ASP A 254 20.89 -7.49 -0.99
N LEU A 255 21.08 -6.19 -0.74
CA LEU A 255 22.24 -5.67 0.00
C LEU A 255 22.38 -6.25 1.41
N LYS A 256 21.27 -6.59 2.08
CA LYS A 256 21.33 -7.21 3.42
C LYS A 256 21.94 -8.61 3.34
N ALA A 257 21.51 -9.43 2.38
CA ALA A 257 22.08 -10.74 2.15
C ALA A 257 23.56 -10.69 1.73
N ILE A 258 23.93 -9.76 0.83
CA ILE A 258 25.33 -9.54 0.42
C ILE A 258 26.21 -9.20 1.64
N ASN A 259 25.74 -8.30 2.50
CA ASN A 259 26.50 -7.92 3.69
C ASN A 259 26.57 -9.08 4.70
N TYR A 260 25.51 -9.87 4.84
CA TYR A 260 25.52 -11.06 5.70
C TYR A 260 26.61 -12.05 5.30
N LEU A 261 26.73 -12.37 3.99
CA LEU A 261 27.72 -13.31 3.47
C LEU A 261 29.17 -12.82 3.58
N LYS A 262 29.39 -11.49 3.62
CA LYS A 262 30.73 -10.93 3.84
C LYS A 262 31.21 -11.17 5.27
N ILE A 263 30.33 -10.94 6.24
CA ILE A 263 30.66 -10.90 7.67
C ILE A 263 30.62 -12.29 8.30
N ASN A 264 29.65 -13.13 7.92
CA ASN A 264 29.42 -14.43 8.55
C ASN A 264 29.99 -15.56 7.69
N ASN A 265 30.62 -16.54 8.33
CA ASN A 265 31.19 -17.71 7.65
C ASN A 265 30.21 -18.88 7.54
N ASP A 266 29.09 -18.84 8.26
CA ASP A 266 28.14 -19.97 8.41
C ASP A 266 27.49 -20.40 7.09
N CYS A 267 27.50 -19.53 6.07
CA CYS A 267 26.97 -19.80 4.74
C CYS A 267 28.02 -19.69 3.62
N LYS A 268 29.32 -19.60 3.96
CA LYS A 268 30.39 -19.64 2.97
C LYS A 268 30.59 -21.09 2.52
N LEU A 269 30.76 -21.27 1.20
CA LEU A 269 31.17 -22.55 0.60
C LEU A 269 32.54 -22.96 1.14
#